data_AF-A0A8H7QES9-F1
#
_entry.id   AF-A0A8H7QES9-F1
#
_cell.length_a   1.000
_cell.length_b   1.000
_cell.length_c   1.000
_cell.angle_alpha   90.00
_cell.angle_beta   90.00
_cell.angle_gamma   90.00
#
_symmetry.space_group_name_H-M   'P 1'
#
loop_
_entity.id
_entity.type
_entity.pdbx_description
1 polymer ?
#
loop_
_entity_poly.entity_id
_entity_poly.type
_entity_poly.pdbx_seq_one_letter_code
_entity_poly.pdbx_strand_id
1 'polypeptide(L)'
;MIKPIKARPQTIVFQYPCYICKEVFFTEINVNSHVICHRGFMLNERPNGINKRPYEANYEYQESPLSKESIDAVIHSACPSCWYHCPIEDFTEFEEHIQNVHEPQHYLVANYQSLEASDNNGESRGKAHEENKREYADQQPKEPHEPSLDDVFHKLVELGEMINKYFTREEFEGMAQKPSIKEEKNQ
;
A
#
# COMPACT_ATOMS: atom_id res chain seq x y z
N MET A 1 -35.81 -4.02 -41.38
CA MET A 1 -35.37 -4.42 -40.02
C MET A 1 -34.12 -3.60 -39.69
N ILE A 2 -34.21 -2.66 -38.75
CA ILE A 2 -33.07 -1.83 -38.32
C ILE A 2 -32.31 -2.63 -37.26
N LYS A 3 -31.02 -2.88 -37.47
CA LYS A 3 -30.18 -3.52 -36.45
C LYS A 3 -29.97 -2.52 -35.30
N PRO A 4 -30.13 -2.92 -34.03
CA PRO A 4 -29.85 -2.02 -32.92
C PRO A 4 -28.37 -1.61 -32.95
N ILE A 5 -28.12 -0.30 -32.93
CA ILE A 5 -26.77 0.24 -32.79
C ILE A 5 -26.31 -0.09 -31.38
N LYS A 6 -25.33 -0.97 -31.25
CA LYS A 6 -24.69 -1.25 -29.95
C LYS A 6 -23.92 0.01 -29.55
N ALA A 7 -24.26 0.59 -28.40
CA ALA A 7 -23.47 1.65 -27.81
C ALA A 7 -22.04 1.14 -27.59
N ARG A 8 -21.04 1.97 -27.89
CA ARG A 8 -19.65 1.65 -27.54
C ARG A 8 -19.52 1.70 -26.01
N PRO A 9 -18.76 0.79 -25.38
CA PRO A 9 -18.49 0.89 -23.96
C PRO A 9 -17.75 2.20 -23.67
N GLN A 10 -18.04 2.79 -22.52
CA GLN A 10 -17.40 4.01 -22.06
C GLN A 10 -16.08 3.66 -21.37
N THR A 11 -15.00 4.33 -21.76
CA THR A 11 -13.70 4.18 -21.09
C THR A 11 -13.71 4.98 -19.79
N ILE A 12 -13.46 4.32 -18.66
CA ILE A 12 -13.35 4.95 -17.34
C ILE A 12 -11.90 4.91 -16.89
N VAL A 13 -11.40 6.06 -16.45
CA VAL A 13 -10.11 6.22 -15.80
C VAL A 13 -10.33 6.53 -14.33
N PHE A 14 -9.56 5.89 -13.47
CA PHE A 14 -9.67 6.06 -12.03
C PHE A 14 -8.63 7.02 -11.49
N GLN A 15 -9.09 7.85 -10.57
CA GLN A 15 -8.26 8.59 -9.64
C GLN A 15 -8.67 8.23 -8.21
N TYR A 16 -7.75 8.40 -7.28
CA TYR A 16 -7.92 8.02 -5.89
C TYR A 16 -7.78 9.26 -4.99
N PRO A 17 -8.85 10.06 -4.82
CA PRO A 17 -8.78 11.23 -3.97
C PRO A 17 -8.84 10.84 -2.48
N CYS A 18 -8.07 11.55 -1.66
CA CYS A 18 -8.18 11.45 -0.21
C CYS A 18 -9.52 12.06 0.24
N TYR A 19 -10.37 11.26 0.89
CA TYR A 19 -11.68 11.70 1.34
C TYR A 19 -11.64 12.82 2.40
N ILE A 20 -10.48 13.05 3.02
CA ILE A 20 -10.29 14.08 4.06
C ILE A 20 -9.76 15.39 3.47
N CYS A 21 -8.64 15.34 2.72
CA CYS A 21 -7.96 16.55 2.23
C CYS A 21 -8.18 16.83 0.73
N LYS A 22 -8.82 15.89 0.00
CA LYS A 22 -9.11 15.98 -1.44
C LYS A 22 -7.89 15.96 -2.36
N GLU A 23 -6.70 15.67 -1.83
CA GLU A 23 -5.51 15.42 -2.64
C GLU A 23 -5.70 14.16 -3.49
N VAL A 24 -5.30 14.22 -4.76
CA VAL A 24 -5.58 13.18 -5.76
C VAL A 24 -4.35 12.32 -6.01
N PHE A 25 -4.52 11.01 -5.94
CA PHE A 25 -3.48 10.01 -6.21
C PHE A 25 -3.86 9.14 -7.41
N PHE A 26 -2.86 8.49 -8.01
CA PHE A 26 -3.06 7.59 -9.16
C PHE A 26 -3.21 6.12 -8.77
N THR A 27 -2.87 5.76 -7.53
CA THR A 27 -2.97 4.38 -7.03
C THR A 27 -3.63 4.34 -5.66
N GLU A 28 -4.30 3.24 -5.37
CA GLU A 28 -4.94 2.97 -4.09
C GLU A 28 -3.92 2.90 -2.94
N ILE A 29 -2.73 2.35 -3.21
CA ILE A 29 -1.64 2.24 -2.23
C ILE A 29 -1.20 3.63 -1.77
N ASN A 30 -1.07 4.58 -2.70
CA ASN A 30 -0.61 5.93 -2.38
C ASN A 30 -1.63 6.69 -1.53
N VAL A 31 -2.92 6.62 -1.86
CA VAL A 31 -3.95 7.29 -1.04
C VAL A 31 -4.10 6.62 0.32
N ASN A 32 -4.00 5.29 0.43
CA ASN A 32 -4.05 4.60 1.72
C ASN A 32 -2.89 5.01 2.62
N SER A 33 -1.67 5.02 2.09
CA SER A 33 -0.49 5.51 2.81
C SER A 33 -0.67 6.96 3.26
N HIS A 34 -1.18 7.83 2.38
CA HIS A 34 -1.47 9.22 2.73
C HIS A 34 -2.47 9.35 3.89
N VAL A 35 -3.60 8.62 3.84
CA VAL A 35 -4.64 8.67 4.87
C VAL A 35 -4.09 8.18 6.23
N ILE A 36 -3.27 7.14 6.22
CA ILE A 36 -2.62 6.62 7.43
C ILE A 36 -1.63 7.64 8.01
N CYS A 37 -0.68 8.11 7.20
CA CYS A 37 0.40 8.98 7.66
C CYS A 37 -0.08 10.38 8.05
N HIS A 38 -0.98 10.97 7.26
CA HIS A 38 -1.38 12.36 7.45
C HIS A 38 -2.52 12.48 8.48
N ARG A 39 -3.41 11.50 8.54
CA ARG A 39 -4.67 11.62 9.29
C ARG A 39 -4.83 10.57 10.38
N GLY A 40 -3.95 9.56 10.43
CA GLY A 40 -4.03 8.50 11.41
C GLY A 40 -5.29 7.66 11.25
N PHE A 41 -5.85 7.55 10.04
CA PHE A 41 -6.98 6.66 9.76
C PHE A 41 -6.52 5.48 8.90
N MET A 42 -7.09 4.31 9.17
CA MET A 42 -6.91 3.14 8.32
C MET A 42 -8.22 2.82 7.61
N LEU A 43 -8.15 2.65 6.30
CA LEU A 43 -9.25 2.11 5.52
C LEU A 43 -9.04 0.61 5.34
N ASN A 44 -10.12 -0.16 5.31
CA ASN A 44 -10.04 -1.61 5.15
C ASN A 44 -9.39 -1.97 3.80
N GLU A 45 -8.59 -3.04 3.79
CA GLU A 45 -8.07 -3.58 2.54
C GLU A 45 -9.21 -4.14 1.68
N ARG A 46 -9.03 -4.12 0.35
CA ARG A 46 -9.96 -4.80 -0.55
C ARG A 46 -10.01 -6.29 -0.19
N PRO A 47 -11.19 -6.95 -0.27
CA PRO A 47 -11.30 -8.36 0.05
C PRO A 47 -10.28 -9.20 -0.73
N ASN A 48 -9.41 -9.90 0.00
CA ASN A 48 -8.34 -10.71 -0.57
C ASN A 48 -8.90 -11.74 -1.56
N GLY A 49 -8.24 -11.87 -2.74
CA GLY A 49 -8.52 -12.92 -3.73
C GLY A 49 -9.17 -12.44 -5.03
N ILE A 50 -9.62 -11.19 -5.11
CA ILE A 50 -10.08 -10.58 -6.36
C ILE A 50 -9.17 -9.39 -6.66
N ASN A 51 -8.08 -9.64 -7.40
CA ASN A 51 -7.18 -8.56 -7.85
C ASN A 51 -7.71 -7.84 -9.11
N LYS A 52 -8.92 -8.19 -9.56
CA LYS A 52 -9.51 -7.64 -10.78
C LYS A 52 -10.89 -7.10 -10.51
N ARG A 53 -11.11 -5.85 -10.94
CA ARG A 53 -12.43 -5.22 -10.92
C ARG A 53 -13.46 -6.12 -11.63
N PRO A 54 -14.66 -6.31 -11.06
CA PRO A 54 -15.73 -7.04 -11.73
C PRO A 54 -16.01 -6.48 -13.13
N TYR A 55 -16.25 -7.37 -14.10
CA TYR A 55 -16.55 -6.97 -15.47
C TYR A 55 -17.95 -6.35 -15.57
N GLU A 56 -18.05 -5.21 -16.25
CA GLU A 56 -19.31 -4.56 -16.57
C GLU A 56 -19.41 -4.34 -18.08
N ALA A 57 -20.53 -4.75 -18.69
CA ALA A 57 -20.66 -4.78 -20.15
C ALA A 57 -20.59 -3.39 -20.83
N ASN A 58 -20.85 -2.32 -20.07
CA ASN A 58 -20.92 -0.96 -20.57
C ASN A 58 -19.62 -0.16 -20.34
N TYR A 59 -18.64 -0.73 -19.63
CA TYR A 59 -17.45 -0.02 -19.21
C TYR A 59 -16.18 -0.75 -19.61
N GLU A 60 -15.18 0.04 -19.97
CA GLU A 60 -13.81 -0.38 -20.16
C GLU A 60 -12.93 0.37 -19.15
N TYR A 61 -12.24 -0.38 -18.28
CA TYR A 61 -11.46 0.20 -17.20
C TYR A 61 -10.00 0.36 -17.62
N GLN A 62 -9.43 1.55 -17.40
CA GLN A 62 -8.03 1.85 -17.69
C GLN A 62 -7.31 2.29 -16.39
N GLU A 63 -6.29 1.54 -15.98
CA GLU A 63 -5.56 1.73 -14.72
C GLU A 63 -4.35 2.68 -14.82
N SER A 64 -3.95 3.08 -16.04
CA SER A 64 -2.70 3.80 -16.30
C SER A 64 -2.95 5.29 -16.59
N PRO A 65 -2.06 6.22 -16.18
CA PRO A 65 -2.23 7.64 -16.46
C PRO A 65 -2.51 7.88 -17.94
N LEU A 66 -3.54 8.68 -18.20
CA LEU A 66 -4.07 8.99 -19.52
C LEU A 66 -2.92 9.21 -20.51
N SER A 67 -2.73 8.26 -21.44
CA SER A 67 -2.04 8.62 -22.66
C SER A 67 -2.85 9.76 -23.29
N LYS A 68 -2.17 10.75 -23.88
CA LYS A 68 -2.78 11.95 -24.48
C LYS A 68 -3.83 11.64 -25.57
N GLU A 69 -4.02 10.37 -25.90
CA GLU A 69 -4.83 9.84 -27.00
C GLU A 69 -6.24 9.42 -26.54
N SER A 70 -6.53 9.39 -25.24
CA SER A 70 -7.83 8.98 -24.68
C SER A 70 -8.78 10.17 -24.50
N ILE A 71 -9.17 10.80 -25.61
CA ILE A 71 -10.01 12.01 -25.64
C ILE A 71 -11.41 11.75 -25.05
N ASP A 72 -11.90 10.51 -25.10
CA ASP A 72 -13.26 10.13 -24.67
C ASP A 72 -13.32 9.45 -23.29
N ALA A 73 -12.21 9.42 -22.53
CA ALA A 73 -12.18 8.78 -21.23
C ALA A 73 -12.86 9.63 -20.14
N VAL A 74 -13.63 8.98 -19.27
CA VAL A 74 -14.33 9.65 -18.16
C VAL A 74 -13.60 9.46 -16.83
N ILE A 75 -13.43 10.61 -16.19
CA ILE A 75 -13.00 10.95 -14.82
C ILE A 75 -13.73 10.30 -13.65
N HIS A 76 -13.36 9.13 -13.10
CA HIS A 76 -14.03 8.59 -11.90
C HIS A 76 -13.15 8.62 -10.65
N SER A 77 -13.74 9.02 -9.52
CA SER A 77 -13.17 8.86 -8.18
C SER A 77 -13.41 7.43 -7.71
N ALA A 78 -12.34 6.68 -7.45
CA ALA A 78 -12.40 5.28 -7.03
C ALA A 78 -12.09 5.12 -5.54
N CYS A 79 -12.86 4.27 -4.87
CA CYS A 79 -12.59 3.90 -3.49
C CYS A 79 -11.32 3.04 -3.41
N PRO A 80 -10.38 3.32 -2.49
CA PRO A 80 -9.19 2.49 -2.32
C PRO A 80 -9.50 1.15 -1.62
N SER A 81 -10.64 1.04 -0.93
CA SER A 81 -11.00 -0.11 -0.09
C SER A 81 -12.00 -1.07 -0.70
N CYS A 82 -12.68 -0.68 -1.79
CA CYS A 82 -13.57 -1.57 -2.53
C CYS A 82 -13.61 -1.22 -4.02
N TRP A 83 -14.59 -1.76 -4.74
CA TRP A 83 -14.80 -1.50 -6.16
C TRP A 83 -15.73 -0.32 -6.44
N TYR A 84 -16.22 0.38 -5.42
CA TYR A 84 -17.04 1.57 -5.65
C TYR A 84 -16.27 2.67 -6.38
N HIS A 85 -16.97 3.38 -7.25
CA HIS A 85 -16.51 4.61 -7.88
C HIS A 85 -17.69 5.50 -8.24
N CYS A 86 -17.46 6.80 -8.37
CA CYS A 86 -18.43 7.76 -8.86
C CYS A 86 -17.76 8.76 -9.82
N PRO A 87 -18.53 9.49 -10.65
CA PRO A 87 -18.01 10.62 -11.41
C PRO A 87 -17.30 11.63 -10.50
N ILE A 88 -16.26 12.29 -11.03
CA ILE A 88 -15.46 13.28 -10.28
C ILE A 88 -16.30 14.45 -9.73
N GLU A 89 -17.42 14.77 -10.37
CA GLU A 89 -18.33 15.85 -10.00
C GLU A 89 -19.03 15.61 -8.65
N ASP A 90 -19.18 14.34 -8.26
CA ASP A 90 -19.98 13.92 -7.11
C ASP A 90 -19.12 13.53 -5.91
N PHE A 91 -18.21 14.41 -5.49
CA PHE A 91 -17.31 14.12 -4.36
C PHE A 91 -18.05 13.87 -3.03
N THR A 92 -19.23 14.45 -2.85
CA THR A 92 -20.05 14.21 -1.65
C THR A 92 -20.51 12.76 -1.56
N GLU A 93 -20.89 12.15 -2.67
CA GLU A 93 -21.29 10.73 -2.71
C GLU A 93 -20.10 9.82 -2.38
N PHE A 94 -18.91 10.18 -2.90
CA PHE A 94 -17.67 9.49 -2.60
C PHE A 94 -17.31 9.53 -1.10
N GLU A 95 -17.40 10.69 -0.48
CA GLU A 95 -17.12 10.88 0.94
C GLU A 95 -18.11 10.09 1.80
N GLU A 96 -19.40 10.19 1.48
CA GLU A 96 -20.47 9.46 2.16
C GLU A 96 -20.27 7.94 2.07
N HIS A 97 -19.89 7.44 0.89
CA HIS A 97 -19.56 6.03 0.70
C HIS A 97 -18.46 5.58 1.66
N ILE A 98 -17.34 6.31 1.75
CA ILE A 98 -16.23 5.92 2.62
C ILE A 98 -16.64 5.95 4.09
N GLN A 99 -17.36 6.97 4.52
CA GLN A 99 -17.80 7.10 5.91
C GLN A 99 -18.79 5.99 6.31
N ASN A 100 -19.76 5.68 5.45
CA ASN A 100 -20.85 4.74 5.78
C ASN A 100 -20.50 3.27 5.53
N VAL A 101 -19.62 2.96 4.56
CA VAL A 101 -19.31 1.58 4.15
C VAL A 101 -18.02 1.08 4.80
N HIS A 102 -17.03 1.95 4.99
CA HIS A 102 -15.71 1.55 5.47
C HIS A 102 -15.44 1.91 6.94
N GLU A 103 -16.30 2.70 7.58
CA GLU A 103 -16.19 3.14 8.99
C GLU A 103 -14.72 3.36 9.41
N PRO A 104 -14.03 4.38 8.83
CA PRO A 104 -12.58 4.54 8.99
C PRO A 104 -12.16 4.59 10.45
N GLN A 105 -11.29 3.67 10.85
CA GLN A 105 -10.84 3.57 12.24
C GLN A 105 -9.61 4.46 12.47
N HIS A 106 -9.58 5.16 13.60
CA HIS A 106 -8.44 5.97 13.99
C HIS A 106 -7.28 5.07 14.47
N TYR A 107 -6.27 4.92 13.63
CA TYR A 107 -5.08 4.08 13.78
C TYR A 107 -4.27 4.38 15.06
N LEU A 108 -4.23 5.65 15.52
CA LEU A 108 -3.42 6.01 16.70
C LEU A 108 -3.94 5.40 18.01
N VAL A 109 -5.22 4.99 18.08
CA VAL A 109 -5.77 4.36 19.29
C VAL A 109 -5.33 2.90 19.40
N ALA A 110 -5.14 2.21 18.27
CA ALA A 110 -4.86 0.77 18.25
C ALA A 110 -3.41 0.42 18.65
N ASN A 111 -2.43 1.25 18.26
CA ASN A 111 -1.01 0.93 18.52
C ASN A 111 -0.49 1.40 19.88
N TYR A 112 -1.05 2.47 20.48
CA TYR A 112 -0.66 2.87 21.83
C TYR A 112 -1.15 1.89 22.90
N GLN A 113 -2.35 1.33 22.76
CA GLN A 113 -2.89 0.38 23.74
C GLN A 113 -2.21 -1.00 23.71
N SER A 114 -1.60 -1.39 22.58
CA SER A 114 -0.90 -2.67 22.47
C SER A 114 0.49 -2.65 23.11
N LEU A 115 1.15 -1.49 23.14
CA LEU A 115 2.46 -1.31 23.79
C LEU A 115 2.35 -1.26 25.33
N GLU A 116 1.26 -0.72 25.89
CA GLU A 116 1.08 -0.62 27.34
C GLU A 116 0.59 -1.94 27.99
N ALA A 117 0.16 -2.93 27.20
CA ALA A 117 -0.33 -4.20 27.72
C ALA A 117 0.75 -5.27 27.94
N SER A 118 2.02 -5.00 27.59
CA SER A 118 3.09 -6.03 27.61
C SER A 118 3.96 -6.08 28.89
N ASP A 119 3.77 -5.18 29.86
CA ASP A 119 4.68 -5.09 31.03
C ASP A 119 4.10 -5.59 32.36
N ASN A 120 2.88 -6.15 32.39
CA ASN A 120 2.30 -6.72 33.61
C ASN A 120 2.16 -8.23 33.52
N ASN A 121 3.27 -8.95 33.63
CA ASN A 121 3.25 -10.34 34.08
C ASN A 121 4.22 -10.54 35.25
N GLY A 122 3.80 -10.00 36.40
CA GLY A 122 4.32 -10.36 37.70
C GLY A 122 3.80 -11.73 38.14
N GLU A 123 4.76 -12.60 38.44
CA GLU A 123 4.78 -13.60 39.52
C GLU A 123 3.49 -14.35 39.90
N SER A 124 3.54 -15.67 39.72
CA SER A 124 2.98 -16.60 40.71
C SER A 124 3.75 -17.92 40.79
N ARG A 125 4.65 -17.98 41.78
CA ARG A 125 4.99 -19.11 42.67
C ARG A 125 5.35 -20.48 42.08
N GLY A 126 6.64 -20.82 42.21
CA GLY A 126 7.04 -21.87 43.18
C GLY A 126 7.91 -23.01 42.66
N LYS A 127 9.21 -22.96 43.00
CA LYS A 127 9.92 -23.88 43.95
C LYS A 127 11.40 -24.02 43.58
N ALA A 128 12.22 -23.53 44.50
CA ALA A 128 13.53 -24.02 44.94
C ALA A 128 14.44 -24.69 43.88
N HIS A 129 15.42 -23.94 43.40
CA HIS A 129 16.79 -24.45 43.42
C HIS A 129 17.74 -23.35 43.86
N GLU A 130 18.45 -23.67 44.93
CA GLU A 130 19.38 -22.85 45.67
C GLU A 130 20.75 -22.89 44.96
N GLU A 131 21.53 -21.82 45.19
CA GLU A 131 22.97 -21.69 44.93
C GLU A 131 23.44 -21.34 43.51
N ASN A 132 23.35 -20.04 43.15
CA ASN A 132 24.50 -19.36 42.54
C ASN A 132 24.47 -17.84 42.83
N LYS A 133 24.96 -17.46 44.02
CA LYS A 133 25.22 -16.07 44.38
C LYS A 133 26.64 -15.72 43.94
N ARG A 134 26.78 -14.88 42.91
CA ARG A 134 27.77 -13.79 42.82
C ARG A 134 27.52 -12.91 41.59
N GLU A 135 27.48 -11.60 41.87
CA GLU A 135 27.72 -10.48 40.97
C GLU A 135 26.70 -10.20 39.84
N TYR A 136 25.56 -9.62 40.22
CA TYR A 136 24.90 -8.61 39.39
C TYR A 136 24.60 -7.40 40.26
N ALA A 137 25.64 -6.59 40.47
CA ALA A 137 25.50 -5.24 40.98
C ALA A 137 25.21 -4.31 39.78
N ASP A 138 24.14 -3.53 39.91
CA ASP A 138 24.02 -2.19 39.35
C ASP A 138 23.99 -2.09 37.80
N GLN A 139 22.90 -2.56 37.19
CA GLN A 139 22.48 -2.03 35.90
C GLN A 139 21.32 -1.07 36.13
N GLN A 140 21.65 0.19 36.42
CA GLN A 140 20.69 1.28 36.27
C GLN A 140 20.15 1.27 34.83
N PRO A 141 18.85 1.55 34.62
CA PRO A 141 18.29 1.72 33.29
C PRO A 141 19.09 2.82 32.58
N LYS A 142 19.87 2.44 31.56
CA LYS A 142 20.53 3.42 30.71
C LYS A 142 19.42 4.22 30.03
N GLU A 143 19.40 5.52 30.26
CA GLU A 143 18.48 6.42 29.58
C GLU A 143 18.50 6.14 28.08
N PRO A 144 17.34 6.15 27.42
CA PRO A 144 17.25 5.94 25.98
C PRO A 144 18.16 6.96 25.29
N HIS A 145 19.25 6.46 24.71
CA HIS A 145 20.21 7.26 24.00
C HIS A 145 19.51 7.88 22.79
N GLU A 146 19.26 9.19 22.82
CA GLU A 146 18.75 9.90 21.66
C GLU A 146 19.77 9.73 20.52
N PRO A 147 19.35 9.21 19.35
CA PRO A 147 20.27 9.05 18.22
C PRO A 147 20.76 10.42 17.79
N SER A 148 22.07 10.54 17.60
CA SER A 148 22.67 11.74 17.07
C SER A 148 22.29 11.93 15.59
N LEU A 149 22.46 13.15 15.09
CA LEU A 149 22.27 13.44 13.67
C LEU A 149 23.15 12.55 12.78
N ASP A 150 24.38 12.25 13.23
CA ASP A 150 25.33 11.39 12.53
C ASP A 150 24.83 9.93 12.47
N ASP A 151 24.19 9.44 13.54
CA ASP A 151 23.59 8.09 13.54
C ASP A 151 22.48 7.98 12.48
N VAL A 152 21.69 9.05 12.29
CA VAL A 152 20.64 9.10 11.27
C VAL A 152 21.26 9.13 9.87
N PHE A 153 22.28 9.96 9.64
CA PHE A 153 22.98 10.00 8.36
C PHE A 153 23.63 8.67 8.01
N HIS A 154 24.24 8.00 8.98
CA HIS A 154 24.90 6.72 8.74
C HIS A 154 23.89 5.65 8.29
N LYS A 155 22.73 5.59 8.95
CA LYS A 155 21.63 4.68 8.58
C LYS A 155 21.05 4.97 7.20
N LEU A 156 20.96 6.23 6.80
CA LEU A 156 20.50 6.61 5.45
C LEU A 156 21.47 6.15 4.37
N VAL A 157 22.78 6.23 4.63
CA VAL A 157 23.82 5.72 3.72
C VAL A 157 23.73 4.19 3.59
N GLU A 158 23.63 3.47 4.72
CA GLU A 158 23.47 2.02 4.72
C GLU A 158 22.23 1.56 3.93
N LEU A 159 21.11 2.28 4.08
CA LEU A 159 19.89 2.01 3.34
C LEU A 159 20.07 2.23 1.83
N GLY A 160 20.76 3.29 1.43
CA GLY A 160 21.08 3.57 0.02
C GLY A 160 21.95 2.49 -0.62
N GLU A 161 22.96 2.00 0.11
CA GLU A 161 23.80 0.89 -0.35
C GLU A 161 23.02 -0.41 -0.50
N MET A 162 22.10 -0.69 0.44
CA MET A 162 21.23 -1.85 0.38
C MET A 162 20.33 -1.82 -0.85
N ILE A 163 19.69 -0.67 -1.13
CA ILE A 163 18.85 -0.47 -2.32
C ILE A 163 19.67 -0.70 -3.59
N ASN A 164 20.86 -0.09 -3.70
CA ASN A 164 21.73 -0.27 -4.87
C ASN A 164 22.14 -1.74 -5.06
N LYS A 165 22.39 -2.48 -3.99
CA LYS A 165 22.72 -3.90 -4.06
C LYS A 165 21.55 -4.75 -4.56
N TYR A 166 20.31 -4.38 -4.23
CA TYR A 166 19.13 -5.07 -4.76
C TYR A 166 18.97 -4.82 -6.26
N PHE A 167 19.04 -3.56 -6.70
CA PHE A 167 18.86 -3.22 -8.12
C PHE A 167 19.99 -3.69 -9.03
N THR A 168 21.22 -3.80 -8.54
CA THR A 168 22.35 -4.31 -9.35
C THR A 168 22.37 -5.83 -9.50
N ARG A 169 21.57 -6.58 -8.73
CA ARG A 169 21.61 -8.05 -8.72
C ARG A 169 20.62 -8.71 -9.69
N GLU A 170 19.62 -7.99 -10.21
CA GLU A 170 18.55 -8.62 -11.01
C GLU A 170 18.74 -8.58 -12.54
N GLU A 171 19.75 -7.90 -13.09
CA GLU A 171 19.78 -7.67 -14.56
C GLU A 171 20.84 -8.43 -15.39
N PHE A 172 21.74 -9.23 -14.82
CA PHE A 172 22.89 -9.73 -15.63
C PHE A 172 23.06 -11.23 -15.87
N GLU A 173 22.24 -12.12 -15.31
CA GLU A 173 22.43 -13.58 -15.52
C GLU A 173 21.45 -14.24 -16.52
N GLY A 174 20.45 -13.51 -17.03
CA GLY A 174 19.35 -14.12 -17.81
C GLY A 174 19.35 -13.94 -19.34
N MET A 175 20.06 -12.97 -19.93
CA MET A 175 19.84 -12.57 -21.34
C MET A 175 20.91 -12.99 -22.35
N ALA A 176 21.87 -13.84 -21.99
CA ALA A 176 22.96 -14.25 -22.87
C ALA A 176 22.77 -15.60 -23.60
N GLN A 177 21.54 -16.02 -23.92
CA GLN A 177 21.31 -17.12 -24.86
C GLN A 177 20.45 -16.66 -26.03
N LYS A 178 21.09 -16.08 -27.06
CA LYS A 178 20.50 -15.94 -28.39
C LYS A 178 20.32 -17.35 -28.98
N PRO A 179 19.09 -17.78 -29.33
CA PRO A 179 18.93 -18.98 -30.14
C PRO A 179 19.52 -18.73 -31.52
N SER A 180 20.52 -19.54 -31.88
CA SER A 180 21.07 -19.62 -33.23
C SER A 180 20.00 -20.13 -34.18
N ILE A 181 19.36 -19.22 -34.92
CA ILE A 181 18.45 -19.57 -36.01
C ILE A 181 19.32 -20.13 -37.14
N LYS A 182 19.27 -21.45 -37.31
CA LYS A 182 19.78 -22.12 -38.51
C LYS A 182 18.81 -21.86 -39.65
N GLU A 183 19.29 -21.19 -40.69
CA GLU A 183 18.59 -21.05 -41.97
C GLU A 183 18.49 -22.42 -42.64
N GLU A 184 17.32 -23.06 -42.57
CA GLU A 184 16.96 -24.15 -43.47
C GLU A 184 16.55 -23.56 -44.82
N LYS A 185 17.50 -23.59 -45.77
CA LYS A 185 17.21 -23.51 -47.19
C LYS A 185 16.50 -24.80 -47.60
N ASN A 186 15.23 -24.72 -47.96
CA ASN A 186 14.59 -25.77 -48.74
C ASN A 186 14.24 -25.26 -50.14
N GLN A 187 14.54 -26.16 -51.08
CA GLN A 187 14.44 -26.09 -52.53
C GLN A 187 12.99 -26.05 -53.01
#